data_AF-A0A8T2QTY3-F1
#
_entry.id   AF-A0A8T2QTY3-F1
#
_cell.length_a   1.000
_cell.length_b   1.000
_cell.length_c   1.000
_cell.angle_alpha   90.00
_cell.angle_beta   90.00
_cell.angle_gamma   90.00
#
_symmetry.space_group_name_H-M   'P 1'
#
loop_
_entity.id
_entity.type
_entity.pdbx_description
1 polymer ?
#
loop_
_entity_poly.entity_id
_entity_poly.type
_entity_poly.pdbx_seq_one_letter_code
_entity_poly.pdbx_strand_id
1 'polypeptide(L)'
;MFPDASEVEALVRSKGMFSFYEDGHQECCRIRKVRPLRRALKGLKAWITGQRRDQSPGTRSNIPIVQIDPSFEGMDGGPGSLIKWNPVANVTGTDIWSFLRTMNVPVNVLHSQGYISIGCEPCTRAVLPGMHEREGRWWWEDAKAKECGLHKGNIETAETSNNGAQNTASVSELFLSKDIKAFSRAEIEEFANLEKRENSWIVVLYAPWCPYCQAMEASFNELAEKLGGTNVKVGKFNADKENKPYAMAELQMKSFPTILFFSKNLRNPIKYPSEQRDVDSFLAFIRALQ
;
A
#
# COMPACT_ATOMS: atom_id res chain seq x y z
N MET A 1 -11.29 -3.26 26.13
CA MET A 1 -10.02 -2.50 25.99
C MET A 1 -10.37 -1.14 25.40
N PHE A 2 -10.16 -0.06 26.15
CA PHE A 2 -10.54 1.29 25.74
C PHE A 2 -9.32 2.18 25.53
N PRO A 3 -9.37 3.19 24.65
CA PRO A 3 -8.37 4.24 24.59
C PRO A 3 -8.29 5.03 25.88
N ASP A 4 -7.14 5.65 26.12
CA ASP A 4 -7.00 6.61 27.21
C ASP A 4 -7.81 7.87 26.85
N ALA A 5 -8.74 8.26 27.73
CA ALA A 5 -9.64 9.37 27.45
C ALA A 5 -8.90 10.71 27.31
N SER A 6 -7.90 10.95 28.15
CA SER A 6 -7.12 12.20 28.12
C SER A 6 -6.34 12.35 26.83
N GLU A 7 -5.76 11.26 26.32
CA GLU A 7 -5.06 11.26 25.04
C GLU A 7 -6.00 11.50 23.85
N VAL A 8 -7.20 10.92 23.89
CA VAL A 8 -8.21 11.12 22.85
C VAL A 8 -8.72 12.56 22.88
N GLU A 9 -9.01 13.11 24.06
CA GLU A 9 -9.45 14.49 24.23
C GLU A 9 -8.39 15.48 23.73
N ALA A 10 -7.12 15.25 24.07
CA ALA A 10 -6.02 16.08 23.60
C ALA A 10 -5.90 16.06 22.07
N LEU A 11 -5.99 14.89 21.45
CA LEU A 11 -5.97 14.76 19.98
C LEU A 11 -7.13 15.52 19.34
N VAL A 12 -8.36 15.32 19.84
CA VAL A 12 -9.55 15.93 19.25
C VAL A 12 -9.57 17.45 19.46
N ARG A 13 -9.13 17.95 20.61
CA ARG A 13 -9.06 19.41 20.86
C ARG A 13 -8.02 20.11 19.99
N SER A 14 -6.88 19.47 19.74
CA SER A 14 -5.78 20.08 18.98
C SER A 14 -5.94 19.95 17.47
N LYS A 15 -6.47 18.82 16.98
CA LYS A 15 -6.50 18.49 15.55
C LYS A 15 -7.89 18.15 15.00
N GLY A 16 -8.92 18.17 15.84
CA GLY A 16 -10.28 17.76 15.47
C GLY A 16 -10.50 16.25 15.45
N MET A 17 -11.75 15.85 15.18
CA MET A 17 -12.16 14.43 15.23
C MET A 17 -11.58 13.60 14.07
N PHE A 18 -11.31 14.24 12.93
CA PHE A 18 -10.99 13.59 11.66
C PHE A 18 -9.61 13.97 11.10
N SER A 19 -8.66 14.33 11.98
CA SER A 19 -7.31 14.76 11.59
C SER A 19 -6.58 13.79 10.65
N PHE A 20 -6.94 12.50 10.70
CA PHE A 20 -6.37 11.45 9.87
C PHE A 20 -6.62 11.58 8.37
N TYR A 21 -7.59 12.39 7.92
CA TYR A 21 -7.75 12.68 6.49
C TYR A 21 -6.61 13.56 5.94
N GLU A 22 -6.02 14.39 6.80
CA GLU A 22 -4.94 15.31 6.44
C GLU A 22 -3.58 14.76 6.87
N ASP A 23 -3.46 14.35 8.14
CA ASP A 23 -2.22 13.89 8.77
C ASP A 23 -1.88 12.42 8.50
N GLY A 24 -2.84 11.67 7.95
CA GLY A 24 -2.78 10.21 7.91
C GLY A 24 -3.25 9.54 9.20
N HIS A 25 -3.62 8.27 9.09
CA HIS A 25 -4.27 7.54 10.16
C HIS A 25 -3.36 7.13 11.33
N GLN A 26 -2.04 7.29 11.20
CA GLN A 26 -1.06 6.67 12.08
C GLN A 26 -1.19 7.18 13.52
N GLU A 27 -1.35 8.49 13.73
CA GLU A 27 -1.50 9.07 15.06
C GLU A 27 -2.83 8.68 15.72
N CYS A 28 -3.94 8.81 14.99
CA CYS A 28 -5.25 8.41 15.47
C CYS A 28 -5.27 6.92 15.84
N CYS A 29 -4.74 6.04 14.99
CA CYS A 29 -4.63 4.61 15.28
C CYS A 29 -3.67 4.32 16.43
N ARG A 30 -2.58 5.09 16.59
CA ARG A 30 -1.64 4.94 17.71
C ARG A 30 -2.36 5.12 19.05
N ILE A 31 -3.16 6.17 19.17
CA ILE A 31 -3.91 6.50 20.38
C ILE A 31 -5.10 5.56 20.57
N ARG A 32 -5.92 5.38 19.52
CA ARG A 32 -7.20 4.66 19.64
C ARG A 32 -7.08 3.13 19.60
N LYS A 33 -6.02 2.59 18.98
CA LYS A 33 -5.88 1.13 18.74
C LYS A 33 -4.58 0.55 19.30
N VAL A 34 -3.43 1.15 18.98
CA VAL A 34 -2.12 0.55 19.30
C VAL A 34 -1.82 0.62 20.80
N ARG A 35 -1.96 1.79 21.43
CA ARG A 35 -1.72 1.96 22.87
C ARG A 35 -2.63 1.07 23.72
N PRO A 36 -3.95 0.99 23.45
CA PRO A 36 -4.83 0.10 24.19
C PRO A 36 -4.48 -1.37 23.99
N LEU A 37 -4.15 -1.78 22.76
CA LEU A 37 -3.75 -3.16 22.48
C LEU A 37 -2.45 -3.51 23.21
N ARG A 38 -1.46 -2.62 23.18
CA ARG A 38 -0.21 -2.81 23.93
C ARG A 38 -0.47 -3.09 25.40
N ARG A 39 -1.39 -2.36 26.06
CA ARG A 39 -1.73 -2.63 27.47
C ARG A 39 -2.38 -4.00 27.66
N ALA A 40 -3.23 -4.42 26.74
CA ALA A 40 -3.90 -5.72 26.83
C ALA A 40 -2.94 -6.90 26.60
N LEU A 41 -1.92 -6.74 25.74
CA LEU A 41 -0.98 -7.80 25.40
C LEU A 41 0.12 -8.01 26.45
N LYS A 42 0.41 -7.01 27.31
CA LYS A 42 1.46 -7.07 28.34
C LYS A 42 1.41 -8.29 29.26
N GLY A 43 0.24 -8.90 29.46
CA GLY A 43 0.07 -10.07 30.32
C GLY A 43 0.08 -11.41 29.58
N LEU A 44 0.39 -11.44 28.28
CA LEU A 44 0.21 -12.62 27.42
C LEU A 44 1.54 -13.11 26.86
N LYS A 45 1.66 -14.42 26.62
CA LYS A 45 2.82 -15.03 25.95
C LYS A 45 2.66 -15.10 24.43
N ALA A 46 1.42 -15.15 23.97
CA ALA A 46 1.11 -15.23 22.55
C ALA A 46 -0.25 -14.57 22.25
N TRP A 47 -0.44 -14.22 20.98
CA TRP A 47 -1.72 -13.75 20.46
C TRP A 47 -1.92 -14.22 19.02
N ILE A 48 -3.19 -14.35 18.63
CA ILE A 48 -3.60 -14.81 17.30
C ILE A 48 -4.13 -13.64 16.50
N THR A 49 -3.76 -13.54 15.23
CA THR A 49 -4.36 -12.58 14.29
C THR A 49 -4.87 -13.29 13.04
N GLY A 50 -5.87 -12.69 12.39
CA GLY A 50 -6.41 -13.16 11.12
C GLY A 50 -5.70 -12.60 9.88
N GLN A 51 -4.44 -12.16 10.00
CA GLN A 51 -3.70 -11.67 8.83
C GLN A 51 -3.44 -12.80 7.83
N ARG A 52 -3.70 -12.53 6.55
CA ARG A 52 -3.39 -13.43 5.44
C ARG A 52 -2.53 -12.71 4.40
N ARG A 53 -1.76 -13.49 3.63
CA ARG A 53 -0.82 -12.97 2.62
C ARG A 53 -1.52 -12.32 1.44
N ASP A 54 -2.70 -12.82 1.09
CA ASP A 54 -3.51 -12.33 -0.03
C ASP A 54 -4.25 -11.02 0.27
N GLN A 55 -4.18 -10.51 1.50
CA GLN A 55 -4.91 -9.31 1.91
C GLN A 55 -4.26 -8.02 1.44
N SER A 56 -2.96 -8.02 1.14
CA SER A 56 -2.23 -6.83 0.70
C SER A 56 -1.00 -7.29 -0.08
N PRO A 57 -0.95 -7.03 -1.40
CA PRO A 57 0.23 -7.31 -2.21
C PRO A 57 1.47 -6.61 -1.65
N GLY A 58 1.26 -5.48 -0.98
CA GLY A 58 2.32 -4.67 -0.41
C GLY A 58 2.74 -5.10 1.00
N THR A 59 1.84 -5.04 1.96
CA THR A 59 2.24 -5.03 3.38
C THR A 59 2.09 -6.38 4.06
N ARG A 60 1.56 -7.38 3.34
CA ARG A 60 1.16 -8.67 3.94
C ARG A 60 1.63 -9.92 3.20
N SER A 61 2.12 -9.78 1.97
CA SER A 61 2.57 -10.89 1.11
C SER A 61 3.55 -11.85 1.78
N ASN A 62 4.43 -11.34 2.65
CA ASN A 62 5.48 -12.12 3.31
C ASN A 62 5.21 -12.40 4.81
N ILE A 63 3.97 -12.27 5.30
CA ILE A 63 3.68 -12.49 6.73
C ILE A 63 4.03 -13.92 7.16
N PRO A 64 4.82 -14.10 8.23
CA PRO A 64 5.07 -15.41 8.83
C PRO A 64 3.82 -16.01 9.48
N ILE A 65 3.69 -17.34 9.41
CA ILE A 65 2.65 -18.07 10.16
C ILE A 65 2.88 -17.85 11.66
N VAL A 66 4.10 -18.05 12.16
CA VAL A 66 4.49 -17.78 13.55
C VAL A 66 5.69 -16.85 13.52
N GLN A 67 5.69 -15.83 14.38
CA GLN A 67 6.82 -14.94 14.58
C GLN A 67 6.87 -14.44 16.01
N ILE A 68 8.05 -14.02 16.46
CA ILE A 68 8.15 -13.10 17.58
C ILE A 68 7.49 -11.79 17.16
N ASP A 69 6.63 -11.22 18.00
CA ASP A 69 5.96 -9.96 17.68
C ASP A 69 6.99 -8.81 17.62
N PRO A 70 7.12 -8.14 16.47
CA PRO A 70 8.11 -7.07 16.30
C PRO A 70 7.64 -5.72 16.88
N SER A 71 6.39 -5.60 17.36
CA SER A 71 5.73 -4.33 17.69
C SER A 71 5.21 -4.25 19.13
N PHE A 72 5.00 -5.40 19.77
CA PHE A 72 4.44 -5.53 21.10
C PHE A 72 5.26 -6.47 21.99
N GLU A 73 5.14 -6.25 23.29
CA GLU A 73 5.78 -7.03 24.33
C GLU A 73 4.70 -7.76 25.13
N GLY A 74 5.05 -8.94 25.62
CA GLY A 74 4.20 -9.85 26.35
C GLY A 74 4.57 -9.92 27.83
N MET A 75 4.17 -11.04 28.45
CA MET A 75 4.27 -11.31 29.89
C MET A 75 5.68 -11.10 30.44
N ASP A 76 6.71 -11.51 29.70
CA ASP A 76 8.10 -11.48 30.17
C ASP A 76 8.77 -10.10 29.99
N GLY A 77 8.10 -9.16 29.30
CA GLY A 77 8.61 -7.82 29.02
C GLY A 77 9.77 -7.78 28.01
N GLY A 78 9.93 -6.65 27.32
CA GLY A 78 11.00 -6.44 26.35
C GLY A 78 10.83 -7.19 25.02
N PRO A 79 11.72 -6.94 24.04
CA PRO A 79 11.68 -7.60 22.74
C PRO A 79 11.79 -9.12 22.86
N GLY A 80 10.98 -9.88 22.11
CA GLY A 80 10.98 -11.34 22.19
C GLY A 80 9.91 -11.97 23.07
N SER A 81 9.29 -11.19 23.96
CA SER A 81 8.38 -11.70 25.01
C SER A 81 6.97 -12.06 24.53
N LEU A 82 6.62 -11.80 23.27
CA LEU A 82 5.31 -12.09 22.72
C LEU A 82 5.43 -12.83 21.38
N ILE A 83 4.69 -13.93 21.24
CA ILE A 83 4.54 -14.67 19.98
C ILE A 83 3.29 -14.20 19.25
N LYS A 84 3.42 -13.84 17.97
CA LYS A 84 2.32 -13.54 17.07
C LYS A 84 2.07 -14.72 16.14
N TRP A 85 0.87 -15.28 16.19
CA TRP A 85 0.45 -16.41 15.36
C TRP A 85 -0.64 -16.01 14.36
N ASN A 86 -0.40 -16.25 13.07
CA ASN A 86 -1.28 -16.00 11.95
C ASN A 86 -1.66 -17.36 11.32
N PRO A 87 -2.59 -18.14 11.92
CA PRO A 87 -2.90 -19.51 11.49
C PRO A 87 -3.42 -19.58 10.06
N VAL A 88 -4.06 -18.52 9.59
CA VAL A 88 -4.63 -18.42 8.25
C VAL A 88 -3.74 -17.66 7.26
N ALA A 89 -2.44 -17.52 7.54
CA ALA A 89 -1.53 -16.72 6.71
C ALA A 89 -1.54 -17.12 5.23
N ASN A 90 -1.67 -18.42 4.95
CA ASN A 90 -1.63 -19.00 3.60
C ASN A 90 -3.01 -19.29 3.00
N VAL A 91 -4.10 -18.93 3.70
CA VAL A 91 -5.46 -19.21 3.25
C VAL A 91 -5.93 -18.03 2.40
N THR A 92 -6.54 -18.31 1.24
CA THR A 92 -7.08 -17.25 0.38
C THR A 92 -8.42 -16.73 0.93
N GLY A 93 -8.80 -15.52 0.56
CA GLY A 93 -10.08 -14.92 0.91
C GLY A 93 -11.24 -15.75 0.38
N THR A 94 -11.09 -16.34 -0.81
CA THR A 94 -12.08 -17.27 -1.39
C THR A 94 -12.27 -18.51 -0.52
N ASP A 95 -11.19 -19.09 -0.01
CA ASP A 95 -11.25 -20.26 0.87
C ASP A 95 -11.85 -19.91 2.23
N ILE A 96 -11.51 -18.73 2.78
CA ILE A 96 -12.14 -18.21 4.00
C ILE A 96 -13.66 -18.07 3.79
N TRP A 97 -14.09 -17.43 2.70
CA TRP A 97 -15.52 -17.26 2.42
C TRP A 97 -16.24 -18.59 2.20
N SER A 98 -15.60 -19.56 1.55
CA SER A 98 -16.14 -20.91 1.39
C SER A 98 -16.29 -21.59 2.74
N PHE A 99 -15.28 -21.53 3.61
CA PHE A 99 -15.34 -22.08 4.96
C PHE A 99 -16.47 -21.44 5.79
N LEU A 100 -16.54 -20.10 5.81
CA LEU A 100 -17.56 -19.37 6.58
C LEU A 100 -18.99 -19.77 6.17
N ARG A 101 -19.24 -19.94 4.86
CA ARG A 101 -20.54 -20.40 4.35
C ARG A 101 -20.83 -21.84 4.70
N THR A 102 -19.89 -22.75 4.44
CA THR A 102 -20.06 -24.20 4.71
C THR A 102 -20.28 -24.48 6.19
N MET A 103 -19.58 -23.75 7.06
CA MET A 103 -19.67 -23.92 8.51
C MET A 103 -20.72 -23.02 9.16
N ASN A 104 -21.49 -22.27 8.36
CA ASN A 104 -22.53 -21.34 8.81
C ASN A 104 -22.04 -20.37 9.91
N VAL A 105 -20.82 -19.85 9.75
CA VAL A 105 -20.19 -18.92 10.70
C VAL A 105 -20.84 -17.55 10.55
N PRO A 106 -21.31 -16.92 11.64
CA PRO A 106 -21.85 -15.56 11.58
C PRO A 106 -20.81 -14.57 11.06
N VAL A 107 -21.22 -13.75 10.07
CA VAL A 107 -20.37 -12.70 9.48
C VAL A 107 -20.98 -11.32 9.70
N ASN A 108 -20.15 -10.29 9.62
CA ASN A 108 -20.63 -8.92 9.69
C ASN A 108 -21.55 -8.60 8.50
N VAL A 109 -22.72 -8.01 8.76
CA VAL A 109 -23.73 -7.66 7.74
C VAL A 109 -23.19 -6.73 6.65
N LEU A 110 -22.18 -5.91 6.96
CA LEU A 110 -21.55 -5.00 5.99
C LEU A 110 -20.90 -5.74 4.82
N HIS A 111 -20.53 -7.02 4.99
CA HIS A 111 -20.01 -7.81 3.87
C HIS A 111 -21.05 -7.97 2.74
N SER A 112 -22.34 -8.02 3.06
CA SER A 112 -23.42 -8.03 2.05
C SER A 112 -23.57 -6.70 1.30
N GLN A 113 -22.96 -5.63 1.82
CA GLN A 113 -23.00 -4.27 1.29
C GLN A 113 -21.70 -3.88 0.59
N GLY A 114 -20.83 -4.85 0.26
CA GLY A 114 -19.57 -4.60 -0.46
C GLY A 114 -18.37 -4.22 0.43
N TYR A 115 -18.49 -4.27 1.76
CA TYR A 115 -17.36 -4.04 2.66
C TYR A 115 -16.56 -5.33 2.83
N ILE A 116 -15.49 -5.54 2.06
CA ILE A 116 -14.66 -6.74 2.17
C ILE A 116 -13.68 -6.63 3.36
N SER A 117 -12.88 -5.56 3.43
CA SER A 117 -12.05 -5.25 4.61
C SER A 117 -12.74 -4.23 5.50
N ILE A 118 -12.98 -4.58 6.77
CA ILE A 118 -13.71 -3.71 7.73
C ILE A 118 -12.76 -3.15 8.79
N GLY A 119 -12.89 -1.86 9.10
CA GLY A 119 -12.15 -1.14 10.14
C GLY A 119 -13.04 -0.19 10.92
N CYS A 120 -12.47 0.93 11.37
CA CYS A 120 -13.28 2.03 11.91
C CYS A 120 -14.14 2.63 10.80
N GLU A 121 -15.36 3.05 11.13
CA GLU A 121 -16.33 3.62 10.20
C GLU A 121 -15.74 4.71 9.27
N PRO A 122 -15.05 5.76 9.75
CA PRO A 122 -14.58 6.83 8.86
C PRO A 122 -13.32 6.44 8.07
N CYS A 123 -12.76 5.24 8.30
CA CYS A 123 -11.56 4.75 7.61
C CYS A 123 -11.86 3.50 6.78
N THR A 124 -13.14 3.19 6.56
CA THR A 124 -13.62 2.05 5.79
C THR A 124 -14.72 2.45 4.81
N ARG A 125 -14.60 2.05 3.54
CA ARG A 125 -15.67 2.13 2.53
C ARG A 125 -15.84 0.80 1.81
N ALA A 126 -17.01 0.59 1.21
CA ALA A 126 -17.23 -0.53 0.31
C ALA A 126 -16.29 -0.48 -0.90
N VAL A 127 -15.99 -1.63 -1.48
CA VAL A 127 -15.22 -1.76 -2.72
C VAL A 127 -16.11 -2.24 -3.85
N LEU A 128 -15.80 -1.83 -5.08
CA LEU A 128 -16.54 -2.28 -6.27
C LEU A 128 -16.09 -3.69 -6.67
N PRO A 129 -16.90 -4.42 -7.45
CA PRO A 129 -16.49 -5.68 -8.05
C PRO A 129 -15.15 -5.54 -8.79
N GLY A 130 -14.22 -6.47 -8.54
CA GLY A 130 -12.88 -6.47 -9.13
C GLY A 130 -11.84 -5.62 -8.40
N MET A 131 -12.23 -4.71 -7.50
CA MET A 131 -11.27 -3.97 -6.67
C MET A 131 -10.66 -4.86 -5.58
N HIS A 132 -9.42 -4.60 -5.20
CA HIS A 132 -8.76 -5.35 -4.13
C HIS A 132 -9.39 -5.09 -2.75
N GLU A 133 -9.41 -6.11 -1.87
CA GLU A 133 -10.18 -6.09 -0.61
C GLU A 133 -9.82 -4.93 0.33
N ARG A 134 -8.59 -4.43 0.28
CA ARG A 134 -8.09 -3.34 1.13
C ARG A 134 -8.16 -1.95 0.50
N GLU A 135 -8.60 -1.82 -0.74
CA GLU A 135 -8.77 -0.49 -1.37
C GLU A 135 -9.84 0.36 -0.67
N GLY A 136 -10.75 -0.28 0.06
CA GLY A 136 -11.72 0.38 0.94
C GLY A 136 -11.14 0.91 2.25
N ARG A 137 -9.86 0.65 2.56
CA ARG A 137 -9.20 1.06 3.81
C ARG A 137 -8.27 2.24 3.55
N TRP A 138 -8.39 3.30 4.35
CA TRP A 138 -7.54 4.49 4.24
C TRP A 138 -7.37 4.94 2.79
N TRP A 139 -8.49 5.03 2.07
CA TRP A 139 -8.51 5.17 0.61
C TRP A 139 -7.89 6.47 0.09
N TRP A 140 -7.66 7.45 0.98
CA TRP A 140 -6.97 8.70 0.70
C TRP A 140 -5.44 8.62 0.86
N GLU A 141 -4.93 7.53 1.44
CA GLU A 141 -3.50 7.26 1.62
C GLU A 141 -2.95 6.34 0.54
N ASP A 142 -1.64 6.42 0.31
CA ASP A 142 -0.96 5.54 -0.64
C ASP A 142 -0.93 4.09 -0.15
N ALA A 143 -0.96 3.13 -1.09
CA ALA A 143 -1.03 1.69 -0.80
C ALA A 143 -0.02 1.19 0.25
N LYS A 144 1.21 1.73 0.26
CA LYS A 144 2.25 1.36 1.23
C LYS A 144 2.02 1.88 2.63
N ALA A 145 1.31 2.99 2.75
CA ALA A 145 0.98 3.58 4.04
C ALA A 145 -0.22 2.88 4.69
N LYS A 146 -1.00 2.08 3.95
CA LYS A 146 -2.25 1.45 4.40
C LYS A 146 -2.08 0.21 5.30
N GLU A 147 -1.06 0.20 6.16
CA GLU A 147 -0.93 -0.80 7.22
C GLU A 147 -1.19 -0.19 8.59
N CYS A 148 -1.95 -0.91 9.40
CA CYS A 148 -2.28 -0.42 10.73
C CYS A 148 -1.03 -0.41 11.61
N GLY A 149 -0.97 0.55 12.54
CA GLY A 149 0.01 0.57 13.63
C GLY A 149 0.12 -0.74 14.43
N LEU A 150 -0.90 -1.60 14.38
CA LEU A 150 -0.91 -2.93 15.03
C LEU A 150 0.06 -3.93 14.38
N HIS A 151 0.55 -3.67 13.18
CA HIS A 151 1.32 -4.63 12.39
C HIS A 151 2.51 -3.98 11.69
N LYS A 152 3.07 -2.90 12.27
CA LYS A 152 4.14 -2.12 11.64
C LYS A 152 5.37 -2.95 11.29
N GLY A 153 5.71 -3.96 12.09
CA GLY A 153 6.87 -4.82 11.80
C GLY A 153 6.68 -5.80 10.64
N ASN A 154 5.52 -5.82 9.98
CA ASN A 154 5.35 -6.55 8.72
C ASN A 154 5.99 -5.83 7.51
N ILE A 155 6.31 -4.53 7.65
CA ILE A 155 6.95 -3.74 6.60
C ILE A 155 8.45 -3.77 6.87
N GLU A 156 9.21 -4.42 5.99
CA GLU A 156 10.68 -4.31 6.02
C GLU A 156 11.05 -2.85 5.76
N THR A 157 11.66 -2.20 6.76
CA THR A 157 12.24 -0.88 6.57
C THR A 157 13.53 -1.06 5.78
N ALA A 158 13.70 -0.29 4.70
CA ALA A 158 14.89 -0.28 3.86
C ALA A 158 16.19 0.15 4.59
N GLU A 159 16.15 0.33 5.91
CA GLU A 159 17.24 0.87 6.74
C GLU A 159 17.96 -0.18 7.60
N THR A 160 17.53 -1.45 7.63
CA THR A 160 18.20 -2.49 8.45
C THR A 160 19.27 -3.31 7.73
N SER A 161 19.63 -2.96 6.50
CA SER A 161 20.77 -3.55 5.78
C SER A 161 21.99 -2.62 5.79
N ASN A 162 22.41 -2.16 6.96
CA ASN A 162 23.74 -1.54 7.16
C ASN A 162 24.60 -2.44 8.04
N ASN A 163 24.87 -3.65 7.55
CA ASN A 163 26.06 -4.39 7.95
C ASN A 163 26.99 -4.41 6.75
N GLY A 164 28.17 -3.82 6.94
CA GLY A 164 29.17 -3.59 5.91
C GLY A 164 29.56 -4.86 5.19
N ALA A 165 29.04 -5.00 3.97
CA ALA A 165 29.71 -5.69 2.90
C ALA A 165 29.68 -4.72 1.72
N GLN A 166 30.85 -4.20 1.34
CA GLN A 166 31.03 -3.55 0.05
C GLN A 166 30.79 -4.60 -1.04
N ASN A 167 29.53 -4.81 -1.39
CA ASN A 167 29.16 -5.39 -2.66
C ASN A 167 28.86 -4.21 -3.58
N THR A 168 29.75 -3.99 -4.54
CA THR A 168 29.48 -3.28 -5.78
C THR A 168 28.41 -4.06 -6.55
N ALA A 169 27.17 -4.03 -6.06
CA ALA A 169 26.02 -4.53 -6.78
C ALA A 169 25.58 -3.40 -7.72
N SER A 170 25.59 -3.69 -9.02
CA SER A 170 24.96 -2.84 -10.02
C SER A 170 23.54 -2.48 -9.55
N VAL A 171 23.21 -1.20 -9.60
CA VAL A 171 21.83 -0.76 -9.37
C VAL A 171 21.00 -1.39 -10.49
N SER A 172 20.25 -2.46 -10.20
CA SER A 172 19.44 -3.15 -11.21
C SER A 172 18.36 -2.19 -11.68
N GLU A 173 18.49 -1.74 -12.92
CA GLU A 173 17.52 -0.87 -13.55
C GLU A 173 16.22 -1.68 -13.77
N LEU A 174 15.09 -1.15 -13.27
CA LEU A 174 13.77 -1.81 -13.39
C LEU A 174 13.04 -1.35 -14.65
N PHE A 175 12.09 -2.17 -15.08
CA PHE A 175 11.18 -1.90 -16.22
C PHE A 175 11.97 -1.75 -17.53
N LEU A 176 12.72 -2.80 -17.89
CA LEU A 176 13.66 -2.80 -19.01
C LEU A 176 13.04 -3.12 -20.39
N SER A 177 11.70 -3.08 -20.53
CA SER A 177 11.08 -3.24 -21.84
C SER A 177 11.43 -2.09 -22.79
N LYS A 178 11.71 -2.42 -24.05
CA LYS A 178 11.94 -1.45 -25.15
C LYS A 178 10.74 -0.53 -25.39
N ASP A 179 9.55 -0.97 -24.99
CA ASP A 179 8.29 -0.24 -25.16
C ASP A 179 8.01 0.71 -23.99
N ILE A 180 8.96 0.84 -23.05
CA ILE A 180 8.91 1.77 -21.91
C ILE A 180 9.93 2.89 -22.09
N LYS A 181 9.46 4.14 -22.19
CA LYS A 181 10.35 5.30 -22.20
C LYS A 181 10.87 5.59 -20.79
N ALA A 182 12.19 5.61 -20.61
CA ALA A 182 12.81 6.19 -19.42
C ALA A 182 12.83 7.73 -19.54
N PHE A 183 12.22 8.42 -18.59
CA PHE A 183 12.31 9.87 -18.49
C PHE A 183 13.51 10.29 -17.63
N SER A 184 14.29 11.24 -18.12
CA SER A 184 15.18 12.05 -17.28
C SER A 184 14.41 13.08 -16.47
N ARG A 185 15.11 13.74 -15.54
CA ARG A 185 14.55 14.83 -14.72
C ARG A 185 13.97 15.97 -15.57
N ALA A 186 14.74 16.47 -16.53
CA ALA A 186 14.33 17.58 -17.38
C ALA A 186 13.15 17.17 -18.28
N GLU A 187 13.18 15.96 -18.85
CA GLU A 187 12.10 15.48 -19.70
C GLU A 187 10.78 15.31 -18.95
N ILE A 188 10.78 14.75 -17.72
CA ILE A 188 9.53 14.60 -16.96
C ILE A 188 8.96 15.95 -16.53
N GLU A 189 9.82 16.93 -16.25
CA GLU A 189 9.40 18.30 -15.92
C GLU A 189 8.70 18.98 -17.07
N GLU A 190 9.32 18.96 -18.24
CA GLU A 190 8.73 19.50 -19.45
C GLU A 190 7.41 18.77 -19.76
N PHE A 191 7.44 17.44 -19.71
CA PHE A 191 6.29 16.59 -20.00
C PHE A 191 5.10 16.80 -19.04
N ALA A 192 5.37 16.97 -17.75
CA ALA A 192 4.33 17.23 -16.74
C ALA A 192 3.65 18.59 -16.96
N ASN A 193 4.38 19.56 -17.50
CA ASN A 193 3.90 20.92 -17.74
C ASN A 193 3.18 21.14 -19.08
N LEU A 194 3.19 20.15 -19.99
CA LEU A 194 2.49 20.24 -21.27
C LEU A 194 0.98 20.45 -21.09
N GLU A 195 0.42 21.45 -21.78
CA GLU A 195 -1.02 21.72 -21.81
C GLU A 195 -1.78 20.72 -22.70
N LYS A 196 -1.15 20.27 -23.79
CA LYS A 196 -1.68 19.28 -24.72
C LYS A 196 -0.60 18.26 -25.05
N ARG A 197 -0.99 16.99 -25.15
CA ARG A 197 -0.09 15.88 -25.50
C ARG A 197 -0.63 15.18 -26.74
N GLU A 198 0.28 14.64 -27.55
CA GLU A 198 -0.11 13.85 -28.73
C GLU A 198 -0.72 12.50 -28.31
N ASN A 199 -0.06 11.83 -27.37
CA ASN A 199 -0.45 10.54 -26.83
C ASN A 199 -0.80 10.66 -25.33
N SER A 200 -1.64 9.77 -24.83
CA SER A 200 -1.78 9.59 -23.38
C SER A 200 -0.65 8.72 -22.85
N TRP A 201 -0.27 8.86 -21.59
CA TRP A 201 0.84 8.12 -21.00
C TRP A 201 0.47 7.51 -19.67
N ILE A 202 0.88 6.27 -19.43
CA ILE A 202 0.95 5.70 -18.08
C ILE A 202 2.40 5.66 -17.64
N VAL A 203 2.72 6.33 -16.53
CA VAL A 203 4.09 6.51 -16.05
C VAL A 203 4.22 5.96 -14.64
N VAL A 204 5.22 5.11 -14.41
CA VAL A 204 5.61 4.68 -13.06
C VAL A 204 6.71 5.58 -12.49
N LEU A 205 6.48 6.10 -11.29
CA LEU A 205 7.50 6.68 -10.43
C LEU A 205 8.03 5.59 -9.51
N TYR A 206 9.31 5.23 -9.65
CA TYR A 206 9.91 4.08 -8.95
C TYR A 206 11.24 4.40 -8.28
N ALA A 207 11.69 3.48 -7.44
CA ALA A 207 13.05 3.42 -6.91
C ALA A 207 13.61 2.01 -7.12
N PRO A 208 14.87 1.82 -7.53
CA PRO A 208 15.43 0.49 -7.82
C PRO A 208 15.42 -0.47 -6.61
N TRP A 209 15.67 0.06 -5.41
CA TRP A 209 15.68 -0.71 -4.16
C TRP A 209 14.28 -1.09 -3.65
N CYS A 210 13.22 -0.58 -4.27
CA CYS A 210 11.88 -0.74 -3.77
C CYS A 210 11.29 -2.13 -4.14
N PRO A 211 11.02 -3.02 -3.16
CA PRO A 211 10.53 -4.37 -3.44
C PRO A 211 9.16 -4.37 -4.13
N TYR A 212 8.37 -3.34 -3.91
CA TYR A 212 7.06 -3.16 -4.57
C TYR A 212 7.15 -2.73 -6.02
N CYS A 213 8.23 -2.05 -6.39
CA CYS A 213 8.50 -1.73 -7.79
C CYS A 213 8.97 -3.00 -8.51
N GLN A 214 9.86 -3.76 -7.87
CA GLN A 214 10.36 -5.05 -8.37
C GLN A 214 9.22 -6.05 -8.56
N ALA A 215 8.31 -6.17 -7.59
CA ALA A 215 7.19 -7.12 -7.64
C ALA A 215 6.20 -6.86 -8.80
N MET A 216 6.10 -5.62 -9.30
CA MET A 216 5.22 -5.28 -10.42
C MET A 216 5.94 -5.17 -11.77
N GLU A 217 7.26 -5.39 -11.81
CA GLU A 217 8.07 -5.20 -13.02
C GLU A 217 7.57 -6.02 -14.20
N ALA A 218 7.32 -7.32 -13.98
CA ALA A 218 6.84 -8.21 -15.03
C ALA A 218 5.50 -7.73 -15.62
N SER A 219 4.53 -7.38 -14.76
CA SER A 219 3.24 -6.86 -15.20
C SER A 219 3.36 -5.55 -15.98
N PHE A 220 4.24 -4.64 -15.53
CA PHE A 220 4.37 -3.34 -16.19
C PHE A 220 5.11 -3.44 -17.53
N ASN A 221 6.06 -4.37 -17.66
CA ASN A 221 6.69 -4.71 -18.93
C ASN A 221 5.68 -5.33 -19.92
N GLU A 222 4.87 -6.30 -19.48
CA GLU A 222 3.83 -6.90 -20.32
C GLU A 222 2.76 -5.88 -20.74
N LEU A 223 2.40 -4.95 -19.83
CA LEU A 223 1.50 -3.84 -20.16
C LEU A 223 2.04 -3.00 -21.31
N ALA A 224 3.34 -2.68 -21.31
CA ALA A 224 3.97 -1.89 -22.37
C ALA A 224 3.91 -2.60 -23.72
N GLU A 225 4.16 -3.91 -23.74
CA GLU A 225 4.01 -4.74 -24.94
C GLU A 225 2.57 -4.73 -25.47
N LYS A 226 1.58 -4.92 -24.59
CA LYS A 226 0.15 -4.91 -24.98
C LYS A 226 -0.36 -3.54 -25.46
N LEU A 227 0.23 -2.46 -24.98
CA LEU A 227 -0.09 -1.10 -25.43
C LEU A 227 0.68 -0.69 -26.69
N GLY A 228 1.60 -1.53 -27.17
CA GLY A 228 2.28 -1.38 -28.44
C GLY A 228 1.28 -1.17 -29.58
N GLY A 229 1.43 -0.05 -30.31
CA GLY A 229 0.51 0.33 -31.40
C GLY A 229 -0.76 1.07 -30.98
N THR A 230 -1.00 1.26 -29.68
CA THR A 230 -2.10 2.12 -29.20
C THR A 230 -1.67 3.58 -29.04
N ASN A 231 -2.64 4.46 -28.76
CA ASN A 231 -2.43 5.89 -28.43
C ASN A 231 -2.06 6.12 -26.95
N VAL A 232 -1.74 5.04 -26.22
CA VAL A 232 -1.26 5.11 -24.84
C VAL A 232 0.17 4.60 -24.82
N LYS A 233 1.11 5.45 -24.39
CA LYS A 233 2.51 5.11 -24.24
C LYS A 233 2.84 4.79 -22.78
N VAL A 234 3.89 4.00 -22.57
CA VAL A 234 4.32 3.61 -21.22
C VAL A 234 5.65 4.27 -20.90
N GLY A 235 5.75 4.80 -19.68
CA GLY A 235 6.94 5.50 -19.21
C GLY A 235 7.37 5.07 -17.82
N LYS A 236 8.64 5.31 -17.51
CA LYS A 236 9.22 5.15 -16.18
C LYS A 236 10.03 6.39 -15.80
N PHE A 237 9.99 6.75 -14.53
CA PHE A 237 10.82 7.80 -13.94
C PHE A 237 11.40 7.32 -12.61
N ASN A 238 12.73 7.29 -12.50
CA ASN A 238 13.40 7.01 -11.24
C ASN A 238 13.27 8.25 -10.34
N ALA A 239 12.35 8.18 -9.38
CA ALA A 239 12.04 9.27 -8.47
C ALA A 239 12.75 9.14 -7.11
N ASP A 240 13.81 8.33 -7.05
CA ASP A 240 14.65 8.17 -5.86
C ASP A 240 15.69 9.31 -5.71
N LYS A 241 16.37 9.36 -4.56
CA LYS A 241 17.49 10.28 -4.28
C LYS A 241 17.19 11.74 -4.64
N GLU A 242 17.96 12.36 -5.53
CA GLU A 242 17.85 13.76 -5.95
C GLU A 242 16.51 14.10 -6.62
N ASN A 243 15.82 13.12 -7.20
CA ASN A 243 14.54 13.32 -7.88
C ASN A 243 13.35 13.27 -6.91
N LYS A 244 13.55 12.76 -5.69
CA LYS A 244 12.49 12.55 -4.69
C LYS A 244 11.76 13.84 -4.29
N PRO A 245 12.44 14.96 -3.96
CA PRO A 245 11.76 16.19 -3.56
C PRO A 245 10.78 16.70 -4.63
N TYR A 246 11.20 16.67 -5.89
CA TYR A 246 10.34 17.06 -6.99
C TYR A 246 9.16 16.12 -7.19
N ALA A 247 9.41 14.80 -7.22
CA ALA A 247 8.33 13.85 -7.45
C ALA A 247 7.24 13.97 -6.38
N MET A 248 7.63 14.31 -5.13
CA MET A 248 6.69 14.59 -4.05
C MET A 248 5.92 15.90 -4.25
N ALA A 249 6.60 16.98 -4.66
CA ALA A 249 5.98 18.29 -4.85
C ALA A 249 5.09 18.37 -6.09
N GLU A 250 5.55 17.85 -7.23
CA GLU A 250 4.97 18.12 -8.55
C GLU A 250 4.26 16.89 -9.15
N LEU A 251 4.63 15.66 -8.74
CA LEU A 251 4.10 14.43 -9.32
C LEU A 251 3.24 13.60 -8.36
N GLN A 252 2.63 14.24 -7.34
CA GLN A 252 1.69 13.60 -6.40
C GLN A 252 2.24 12.32 -5.72
N MET A 253 3.57 12.18 -5.66
CA MET A 253 4.21 11.01 -5.09
C MET A 253 4.22 11.13 -3.57
N LYS A 254 3.58 10.18 -2.87
CA LYS A 254 3.77 10.04 -1.41
C LYS A 254 4.59 8.80 -1.08
N SER A 255 4.53 7.77 -1.94
CA SER A 255 5.31 6.55 -1.83
C SER A 255 5.55 5.89 -3.20
N PHE A 256 6.57 5.05 -3.30
CA PHE A 256 6.79 4.22 -4.49
C PHE A 256 5.84 3.00 -4.51
N PRO A 257 5.73 2.25 -5.61
CA PRO A 257 5.54 2.86 -6.92
C PRO A 257 4.29 3.74 -6.92
N THR A 258 4.43 4.99 -7.34
CA THR A 258 3.27 5.83 -7.71
C THR A 258 3.09 5.71 -9.21
N ILE A 259 1.87 5.41 -9.67
CA ILE A 259 1.55 5.32 -11.10
C ILE A 259 0.61 6.47 -11.44
N LEU A 260 0.96 7.19 -12.50
CA LEU A 260 0.23 8.35 -12.99
C LEU A 260 -0.20 8.12 -14.43
N PHE A 261 -1.44 8.50 -14.74
CA PHE A 261 -1.95 8.57 -16.09
C PHE A 261 -2.03 10.03 -16.55
N PHE A 262 -1.22 10.38 -17.53
CA PHE A 262 -1.23 11.67 -18.19
C PHE A 262 -2.13 11.55 -19.42
N SER A 263 -3.37 12.04 -19.31
CA SER A 263 -4.28 12.10 -20.46
C SER A 263 -3.79 13.13 -21.48
N LYS A 264 -4.06 12.87 -22.76
CA LYS A 264 -3.85 13.85 -23.83
C LYS A 264 -4.68 15.14 -23.67
N ASN A 265 -5.81 15.05 -22.97
CA ASN A 265 -6.80 16.12 -22.83
C ASN A 265 -6.76 16.83 -21.48
N LEU A 266 -5.97 16.34 -20.51
CA LEU A 266 -5.91 16.90 -19.16
C LEU A 266 -4.50 17.40 -18.87
N ARG A 267 -4.41 18.58 -18.26
CA ARG A 267 -3.13 19.11 -17.79
C ARG A 267 -2.55 18.25 -16.67
N ASN A 268 -3.36 17.97 -15.66
CA ASN A 268 -2.94 17.27 -14.46
C ASN A 268 -3.03 15.74 -14.64
N PRO A 269 -2.05 14.97 -14.14
CA PRO A 269 -2.12 13.52 -14.15
C PRO A 269 -3.18 12.98 -13.19
N ILE A 270 -3.76 11.84 -13.55
CA ILE A 270 -4.67 11.05 -12.72
C ILE A 270 -3.87 9.94 -12.05
N LYS A 271 -3.88 9.89 -10.73
CA LYS A 271 -3.20 8.83 -9.97
C LYS A 271 -3.95 7.50 -10.10
N TYR A 272 -3.23 6.41 -10.37
CA TYR A 272 -3.79 5.06 -10.35
C TYR A 272 -4.21 4.69 -8.91
N PRO A 273 -5.51 4.44 -8.66
CA PRO A 273 -6.02 4.32 -7.29
C PRO A 273 -5.91 2.90 -6.72
N SER A 274 -5.72 1.89 -7.58
CA SER A 274 -5.82 0.49 -7.21
C SER A 274 -4.54 -0.07 -6.58
N GLU A 275 -4.74 -1.07 -5.72
CA GLU A 275 -3.65 -1.85 -5.13
C GLU A 275 -3.23 -3.02 -6.01
N GLN A 276 -4.08 -3.44 -6.93
CA GLN A 276 -3.74 -4.47 -7.91
C GLN A 276 -2.75 -3.91 -8.94
N ARG A 277 -1.68 -4.65 -9.19
CA ARG A 277 -0.60 -4.26 -10.10
C ARG A 277 -0.37 -5.32 -11.19
N ASP A 278 -1.44 -6.00 -11.57
CA ASP A 278 -1.50 -6.88 -12.73
C ASP A 278 -1.92 -6.11 -14.00
N VAL A 279 -1.71 -6.74 -15.14
CA VAL A 279 -1.93 -6.15 -16.47
C VAL A 279 -3.40 -5.81 -16.70
N ASP A 280 -4.32 -6.66 -16.28
CA ASP A 280 -5.76 -6.48 -16.53
C ASP A 280 -6.29 -5.28 -15.75
N SER A 281 -5.85 -5.10 -14.50
CA SER A 281 -6.16 -3.93 -13.68
C SER A 281 -5.67 -2.63 -14.30
N PHE A 282 -4.44 -2.61 -14.85
CA PHE A 282 -3.92 -1.44 -15.56
C PHE A 282 -4.72 -1.13 -16.83
N LEU A 283 -5.03 -2.16 -17.63
CA LEU A 283 -5.81 -1.99 -18.85
C LEU A 283 -7.23 -1.50 -18.56
N ALA A 284 -7.88 -2.02 -17.52
CA ALA A 284 -9.20 -1.57 -17.09
C ALA A 284 -9.19 -0.08 -16.71
N PHE A 285 -8.18 0.36 -15.94
CA PHE A 285 -8.02 1.76 -15.58
C PHE A 285 -7.78 2.67 -16.80
N ILE A 286 -6.91 2.26 -17.72
CA ILE A 286 -6.64 3.03 -18.95
C ILE A 286 -7.90 3.17 -19.79
N ARG A 287 -8.65 2.08 -20.00
CA ARG A 287 -9.90 2.09 -20.78
C ARG A 287 -10.97 3.00 -20.16
N ALA A 288 -11.00 3.12 -18.83
CA ALA A 288 -11.93 4.01 -18.14
C ALA A 288 -11.61 5.51 -18.31
N LEU A 289 -10.41 5.85 -18.79
CA LEU A 289 -9.91 7.21 -18.93
C LEU A 289 -9.67 7.66 -20.38
N GLN A 290 -9.91 6.78 -21.35
CA GLN A 290 -9.89 7.09 -22.79
C GLN A 290 -11.20 7.71 -23.25
#